data_AF-A0A5K1H0A5-F1
#
_entry.id   AF-A0A5K1H0A5-F1
#
_cell.length_a   1.000
_cell.length_b   1.000
_cell.length_c   1.000
_cell.angle_alpha   90.00
_cell.angle_beta   90.00
_cell.angle_gamma   90.00
#
_symmetry.space_group_name_H-M   'P 1'
#
loop_
_entity.id
_entity.type
_entity.pdbx_description
1 polymer ?
#
loop_
_entity_poly.entity_id
_entity_poly.type
_entity_poly.pdbx_seq_one_letter_code
_entity_poly.pdbx_strand_id
1 'polypeptide(L)'
;KIIGARWYVKGYNAEVGKLNTNGGIEFLSPRDAVGHGTHTSSTAAGAFVRDASFMGLARGLARGGAPLARLAMYKVCWATGGCSSADVLAAFDDAIFDGVDILSISLGSPPPLSPYVDDALAVGSFHAVTKGVTVVCSAGNSGPYSQSVIGGAPWMLTVAAATIDRLFPTAITLGNNQTLV
;
A
#
# COMPACT_ATOMS: atom_id res chain seq x y z
N LYS A 1 -18.67 1.07 -5.39
CA LYS A 1 -17.48 1.92 -5.12
C LYS A 1 -16.23 1.15 -5.48
N ILE A 2 -16.00 0.02 -4.81
CA ILE A 2 -15.19 -1.08 -5.33
C ILE A 2 -15.97 -1.75 -6.47
N ILE A 3 -15.32 -1.98 -7.61
CA ILE A 3 -15.91 -2.57 -8.82
C ILE A 3 -15.20 -3.86 -9.24
N GLY A 4 -14.00 -4.13 -8.71
CA GLY A 4 -13.25 -5.36 -8.92
C GLY A 4 -12.47 -5.73 -7.67
N ALA A 5 -12.32 -7.03 -7.41
CA ALA A 5 -11.55 -7.54 -6.28
C ALA A 5 -10.98 -8.92 -6.61
N ARG A 6 -9.65 -9.01 -6.72
CA ARG A 6 -8.87 -10.21 -7.00
C ARG A 6 -7.81 -10.43 -5.92
N TRP A 7 -7.27 -11.63 -5.86
CA TRP A 7 -6.24 -12.01 -4.90
C TRP A 7 -5.35 -13.11 -5.48
N TYR A 8 -4.08 -13.12 -5.08
CA TYR A 8 -3.02 -13.94 -5.66
C TYR A 8 -2.20 -14.56 -4.54
N VAL A 9 -2.12 -15.90 -4.51
CA VAL A 9 -1.44 -16.67 -3.45
C VAL A 9 -0.54 -17.76 -4.01
N LYS A 10 -0.48 -17.91 -5.34
CA LYS A 10 0.18 -19.06 -5.95
C LYS A 10 1.69 -18.94 -5.80
N GLY A 11 2.22 -17.73 -6.00
CA GLY A 11 3.63 -17.42 -5.76
C GLY A 11 4.00 -17.62 -4.30
N TYR A 12 3.22 -17.04 -3.40
CA TYR A 12 3.38 -17.21 -1.96
C TYR A 12 3.44 -18.69 -1.54
N ASN A 13 2.46 -19.48 -1.99
CA ASN A 13 2.38 -20.89 -1.64
C ASN A 13 3.57 -21.71 -2.16
N ALA A 14 4.18 -21.30 -3.26
CA ALA A 14 5.37 -21.94 -3.81
C ALA A 14 6.65 -21.57 -3.03
N GLU A 15 6.76 -20.32 -2.58
CA GLU A 15 7.93 -19.81 -1.86
C GLU A 15 7.94 -20.20 -0.38
N VAL A 16 6.79 -20.08 0.29
CA VAL A 16 6.66 -20.18 1.76
C VAL A 16 5.89 -21.44 2.19
N GLY A 17 5.14 -22.05 1.27
CA GLY A 17 4.21 -23.14 1.56
C GLY A 17 2.78 -22.65 1.78
N LYS A 18 1.86 -23.59 2.01
CA LYS A 18 0.42 -23.29 2.10
C LYS A 18 0.13 -22.27 3.20
N LEU A 19 -0.51 -21.17 2.82
CA LEU A 19 -1.00 -20.16 3.73
C LEU A 19 -1.92 -20.78 4.80
N ASN A 20 -1.58 -20.57 6.07
CA ASN A 20 -2.40 -21.03 7.19
C ASN A 20 -3.50 -20.01 7.48
N THR A 21 -4.75 -20.36 7.21
CA THR A 21 -5.92 -19.54 7.53
C THR A 21 -6.53 -19.84 8.90
N ASN A 22 -5.99 -20.82 9.62
CA ASN A 22 -6.51 -21.19 10.94
C ASN A 22 -6.19 -20.07 11.94
N GLY A 23 -7.21 -19.65 12.70
CA GLY A 23 -7.08 -18.55 13.67
C GLY A 23 -7.58 -17.19 13.18
N GLY A 24 -8.07 -17.08 11.94
CA GLY A 24 -8.71 -15.85 11.44
C GLY A 24 -7.75 -14.68 11.18
N ILE A 25 -6.45 -14.96 11.17
CA ILE A 25 -5.38 -13.99 10.89
C ILE A 25 -5.34 -13.65 9.39
N GLU A 26 -5.86 -14.52 8.54
CA GLU A 26 -5.78 -14.36 7.10
C GLU A 26 -6.98 -14.99 6.36
N PHE A 27 -7.29 -14.47 5.18
CA PHE A 27 -8.43 -14.91 4.38
C PHE A 27 -8.02 -15.17 2.94
N LEU A 28 -8.20 -16.40 2.44
CA LEU A 28 -8.06 -16.80 1.03
C LEU A 28 -9.14 -16.16 0.15
N SER A 29 -9.09 -14.84 0.05
CA SER A 29 -10.05 -13.95 -0.56
C SER A 29 -9.40 -12.56 -0.73
N PRO A 30 -10.02 -11.61 -1.45
CA PRO A 30 -9.50 -10.25 -1.53
C PRO A 30 -9.72 -9.42 -0.25
N ARG A 31 -10.28 -10.01 0.81
CA ARG A 31 -10.45 -9.35 2.11
C ARG A 31 -9.09 -8.99 2.70
N ASP A 32 -8.96 -7.73 3.10
CA ASP A 32 -7.80 -7.23 3.86
C ASP A 32 -7.86 -7.71 5.31
N ALA A 33 -6.82 -8.39 5.76
CA ALA A 33 -6.69 -8.89 7.14
C ALA A 33 -5.86 -7.96 8.04
N VAL A 34 -5.03 -7.09 7.44
CA VAL A 34 -4.03 -6.27 8.15
C VAL A 34 -4.48 -4.82 8.28
N GLY A 35 -5.14 -4.30 7.25
CA GLY A 35 -5.64 -2.92 7.19
C GLY A 35 -4.82 -1.99 6.29
N HIS A 36 -3.60 -2.39 5.88
CA HIS A 36 -2.74 -1.56 5.02
C HIS A 36 -3.40 -1.25 3.67
N GLY A 37 -4.04 -2.25 3.04
CA GLY A 37 -4.75 -2.06 1.76
C GLY A 37 -5.99 -1.17 1.92
N THR A 38 -6.71 -1.32 3.03
CA THR A 38 -7.88 -0.50 3.36
C THR A 38 -7.48 0.97 3.62
N HIS A 39 -6.37 1.19 4.34
CA HIS A 39 -5.85 2.53 4.64
C HIS A 39 -5.38 3.25 3.36
N THR A 40 -4.59 2.58 2.53
CA THR A 40 -4.06 3.16 1.27
C THR A 40 -5.17 3.43 0.25
N SER A 41 -6.08 2.47 0.03
CA SER A 41 -7.20 2.65 -0.92
C SER A 41 -8.19 3.74 -0.49
N SER A 42 -8.46 3.88 0.81
CA SER A 42 -9.30 4.96 1.32
C SER A 42 -8.61 6.33 1.25
N THR A 43 -7.27 6.38 1.39
CA THR A 43 -6.49 7.61 1.18
C THR A 43 -6.52 8.05 -0.30
N ALA A 44 -6.46 7.10 -1.24
CA ALA A 44 -6.51 7.40 -2.67
C ALA A 44 -7.92 7.79 -3.15
N ALA A 45 -8.94 6.99 -2.81
CA ALA A 45 -10.28 7.14 -3.38
C ALA A 45 -11.43 6.92 -2.39
N GLY A 46 -11.19 7.02 -1.08
CA GLY A 46 -12.22 6.89 -0.05
C GLY A 46 -13.39 7.85 -0.27
N ALA A 47 -14.60 7.36 -0.02
CA ALA A 47 -15.81 8.19 -0.04
C ALA A 47 -15.81 9.16 1.15
N PHE A 48 -16.75 10.10 1.15
CA PHE A 48 -16.97 11.03 2.24
C PHE A 48 -17.50 10.30 3.48
N VAL A 49 -16.75 10.34 4.58
CA VAL A 49 -17.14 9.78 5.88
C VAL A 49 -17.11 10.89 6.92
N ARG A 50 -18.30 11.32 7.35
CA ARG A 50 -18.47 12.34 8.40
C ARG A 50 -18.09 11.75 9.76
N ASP A 51 -17.59 12.61 10.65
CA ASP A 51 -17.24 12.27 12.03
C ASP A 51 -16.21 11.13 12.18
N ALA A 52 -15.37 10.92 11.17
CA ALA A 52 -14.26 9.97 11.24
C ALA A 52 -13.23 10.44 12.27
N SER A 53 -12.79 9.53 13.14
CA SER A 53 -11.75 9.79 14.15
C SER A 53 -11.07 8.48 14.57
N PHE A 54 -9.88 8.58 15.15
CA PHE A 54 -9.22 7.47 15.83
C PHE A 54 -9.31 7.71 17.34
N MET A 55 -10.27 7.06 18.01
CA MET A 55 -10.54 7.26 19.45
C MET A 55 -10.71 8.75 19.81
N GLY A 56 -11.36 9.53 18.94
CA GLY A 56 -11.55 10.99 19.10
C GLY A 56 -10.44 11.86 18.50
N LEU A 57 -9.25 11.30 18.20
CA LEU A 57 -8.19 12.03 17.50
C LEU A 57 -8.55 12.27 16.04
N ALA A 58 -8.09 13.40 15.50
CA ALA A 58 -8.23 13.77 14.10
C ALA A 58 -9.69 13.88 13.60
N ARG A 59 -10.65 14.15 14.51
CA ARG A 59 -12.08 14.17 14.16
C ARG A 59 -12.39 15.11 13.00
N GLY A 60 -13.06 14.61 11.97
CA GLY A 60 -13.47 15.41 10.83
C GLY A 60 -14.13 14.61 9.72
N LEU A 61 -14.10 15.16 8.50
CA LEU A 61 -14.55 14.49 7.29
C LEU A 61 -13.37 13.76 6.64
N ALA A 62 -13.38 12.42 6.70
CA ALA A 62 -12.42 11.62 5.95
C ALA A 62 -12.85 11.48 4.48
N ARG A 63 -11.88 11.58 3.56
CA ARG A 63 -12.05 11.36 2.12
C ARG A 63 -10.72 11.02 1.46
N GLY A 64 -10.76 10.36 0.31
CA GLY A 64 -9.57 10.11 -0.51
C GLY A 64 -9.26 11.24 -1.49
N GLY A 65 -8.08 11.21 -2.11
CA GLY A 65 -7.67 12.10 -3.22
C GLY A 65 -8.77 12.33 -4.27
N ALA A 66 -9.37 11.23 -4.75
CA ALA A 66 -10.44 11.22 -5.74
C ALA A 66 -11.69 10.47 -5.22
N PRO A 67 -12.58 11.13 -4.44
CA PRO A 67 -13.72 10.47 -3.80
C PRO A 67 -14.77 9.88 -4.76
N LEU A 68 -14.72 10.21 -6.05
CA LEU A 68 -15.63 9.69 -7.08
C LEU A 68 -15.00 8.57 -7.93
N ALA A 69 -13.68 8.33 -7.81
CA ALA A 69 -13.01 7.26 -8.52
C ALA A 69 -13.53 5.87 -8.10
N ARG A 70 -13.40 4.91 -9.01
CA ARG A 70 -13.71 3.50 -8.76
C ARG A 70 -12.45 2.78 -8.25
N LEU A 71 -12.64 1.74 -7.45
CA LEU A 71 -11.54 0.93 -6.92
C LEU A 71 -11.60 -0.48 -7.49
N ALA A 72 -10.47 -0.97 -8.00
CA ALA A 72 -10.22 -2.37 -8.28
C ALA A 72 -9.10 -2.85 -7.34
N MET A 73 -9.37 -3.87 -6.54
CA MET A 73 -8.44 -4.34 -5.50
C MET A 73 -7.70 -5.60 -5.97
N TYR A 74 -6.38 -5.59 -5.85
CA TYR A 74 -5.52 -6.71 -6.24
C TYR A 74 -4.66 -7.09 -5.02
N LYS A 75 -5.10 -8.08 -4.25
CA LYS A 75 -4.40 -8.51 -3.03
C LYS A 75 -3.27 -9.48 -3.37
N VAL A 76 -2.04 -9.05 -3.16
CA VAL A 76 -0.81 -9.83 -3.43
C VAL A 76 0.04 -10.08 -2.17
N CYS A 77 -0.36 -9.48 -1.05
CA CYS A 77 0.37 -9.56 0.21
C CYS A 77 -0.45 -10.31 1.26
N TRP A 78 0.28 -11.06 2.09
CA TRP A 78 -0.27 -11.93 3.10
C TRP A 78 0.38 -11.62 4.45
N ALA A 79 -0.41 -11.59 5.52
CA ALA A 79 0.02 -11.20 6.87
C ALA A 79 1.22 -12.01 7.38
N THR A 80 1.35 -13.27 6.93
CA THR A 80 2.34 -14.23 7.43
C THR A 80 3.64 -14.30 6.63
N GLY A 81 3.75 -13.64 5.47
CA GLY A 81 4.97 -13.78 4.66
C GLY A 81 5.10 -12.85 3.46
N GLY A 82 4.57 -11.63 3.55
CA GLY A 82 4.83 -10.58 2.56
C GLY A 82 4.13 -10.82 1.22
N CYS A 83 4.74 -10.34 0.15
CA CYS A 83 4.18 -10.35 -1.19
C CYS A 83 5.16 -11.03 -2.14
N SER A 84 4.77 -12.16 -2.73
CA SER A 84 5.62 -12.87 -3.70
C SER A 84 5.73 -12.06 -4.99
N SER A 85 6.92 -12.01 -5.58
CA SER A 85 7.18 -11.39 -6.88
C SER A 85 6.27 -11.93 -7.98
N ALA A 86 5.99 -13.24 -7.97
CA ALA A 86 5.11 -13.88 -8.95
C ALA A 86 3.65 -13.44 -8.79
N ASP A 87 3.17 -13.31 -7.55
CA ASP A 87 1.81 -12.83 -7.28
C ASP A 87 1.66 -11.33 -7.62
N VAL A 88 2.71 -10.52 -7.39
CA VAL A 88 2.77 -9.11 -7.81
C VAL A 88 2.68 -8.99 -9.33
N LEU A 89 3.48 -9.75 -10.09
CA LEU A 89 3.45 -9.72 -11.56
C LEU A 89 2.11 -10.19 -12.12
N ALA A 90 1.50 -11.23 -11.53
CA ALA A 90 0.18 -11.69 -11.93
C ALA A 90 -0.90 -10.61 -11.70
N ALA A 91 -0.81 -9.84 -10.62
CA ALA A 91 -1.71 -8.72 -10.37
C ALA A 91 -1.53 -7.57 -11.37
N PHE A 92 -0.29 -7.28 -11.78
CA PHE A 92 -0.05 -6.30 -12.84
C PHE A 92 -0.70 -6.72 -14.16
N ASP A 93 -0.51 -7.97 -14.57
CA ASP A 93 -1.06 -8.49 -15.83
C ASP A 93 -2.60 -8.36 -15.86
N ASP A 94 -3.26 -8.84 -14.79
CA ASP A 94 -4.71 -8.73 -14.64
C ASP A 94 -5.17 -7.27 -14.55
N ALA A 95 -4.46 -6.39 -13.84
CA ALA A 95 -4.87 -5.00 -13.71
C ALA A 95 -4.76 -4.23 -15.04
N ILE A 96 -3.71 -4.49 -15.81
CA ILE A 96 -3.55 -3.95 -17.16
C ILE A 96 -4.67 -4.46 -18.06
N PHE A 97 -4.94 -5.78 -18.02
CA PHE A 97 -6.01 -6.39 -18.81
C PHE A 97 -7.41 -5.86 -18.43
N ASP A 98 -7.68 -5.71 -17.13
CA ASP A 98 -8.92 -5.15 -16.60
C ASP A 98 -9.11 -3.67 -16.96
N GLY A 99 -8.08 -3.00 -17.48
CA GLY A 99 -8.16 -1.63 -18.02
C GLY A 99 -8.15 -0.55 -16.93
N VAL A 100 -7.35 -0.73 -15.87
CA VAL A 100 -7.18 0.31 -14.84
C VAL A 100 -6.46 1.55 -15.39
N ASP A 101 -6.87 2.74 -14.97
CA ASP A 101 -6.23 3.99 -15.41
C ASP A 101 -4.91 4.29 -14.65
N ILE A 102 -4.89 3.97 -13.35
CA ILE A 102 -3.79 4.26 -12.42
C ILE A 102 -3.61 3.08 -11.47
N LEU A 103 -2.36 2.69 -11.24
CA LEU A 103 -1.95 1.75 -10.21
C LEU A 103 -1.29 2.48 -9.03
N SER A 104 -1.84 2.32 -7.83
CA SER A 104 -1.29 2.83 -6.58
C SER A 104 -0.71 1.68 -5.76
N ILE A 105 0.62 1.61 -5.67
CA ILE A 105 1.32 0.44 -5.13
C ILE A 105 2.25 0.88 -3.98
N SER A 106 1.82 0.64 -2.75
CA SER A 106 2.62 0.93 -1.55
C SER A 106 3.39 -0.31 -1.09
N LEU A 107 4.20 -0.88 -1.99
CA LEU A 107 4.99 -2.10 -1.79
C LEU A 107 6.44 -1.87 -2.21
N GLY A 108 7.34 -2.74 -1.73
CA GLY A 108 8.70 -2.86 -2.26
C GLY A 108 9.66 -3.50 -1.27
N SER A 109 10.84 -3.86 -1.77
CA SER A 109 11.88 -4.53 -0.99
C SER A 109 12.93 -3.51 -0.51
N PRO A 110 13.42 -3.62 0.75
CA PRO A 110 14.46 -2.73 1.24
C PRO A 110 15.77 -2.91 0.44
N PRO A 111 16.65 -1.90 0.41
CA PRO A 111 17.97 -2.01 -0.21
C PRO A 111 18.81 -3.16 0.37
N PRO A 112 19.77 -3.73 -0.39
CA PRO A 112 20.23 -3.28 -1.71
C PRO A 112 19.21 -3.55 -2.84
N LEU A 113 19.14 -2.63 -3.80
CA LEU A 113 18.23 -2.77 -4.94
C LEU A 113 18.77 -3.78 -5.95
N SER A 114 17.88 -4.65 -6.44
CA SER A 114 18.17 -5.49 -7.60
C SER A 114 18.18 -4.66 -8.90
N PRO A 115 18.85 -5.13 -9.96
CA PRO A 115 18.66 -4.59 -11.30
C PRO A 115 17.17 -4.56 -11.68
N TYR A 116 16.76 -3.58 -12.49
CA TYR A 116 15.34 -3.43 -12.86
C TYR A 116 14.71 -4.66 -13.51
N VAL A 117 15.51 -5.48 -14.19
CA VAL A 117 15.05 -6.72 -14.84
C VAL A 117 14.71 -7.83 -13.85
N ASP A 118 15.22 -7.75 -12.61
CA ASP A 118 15.00 -8.72 -11.54
C ASP A 118 14.03 -8.18 -10.47
N ASP A 119 13.59 -6.92 -10.59
CA ASP A 119 12.62 -6.29 -9.69
C ASP A 119 11.20 -6.40 -10.27
N ALA A 120 10.33 -7.15 -9.60
CA ALA A 120 8.95 -7.38 -10.02
C ALA A 120 8.12 -6.10 -10.14
N LEU A 121 8.35 -5.09 -9.29
CA LEU A 121 7.69 -3.79 -9.39
C LEU A 121 8.19 -3.03 -10.61
N ALA A 122 9.49 -3.05 -10.88
CA ALA A 122 10.07 -2.39 -12.05
C ALA A 122 9.57 -3.03 -13.36
N VAL A 123 9.59 -4.36 -13.46
CA VAL A 123 9.09 -5.09 -14.63
C VAL A 123 7.59 -4.87 -14.83
N GLY A 124 6.77 -5.13 -13.80
CA GLY A 124 5.32 -4.97 -13.90
C GLY A 124 4.90 -3.54 -14.23
N SER A 125 5.56 -2.55 -13.62
CA SER A 125 5.29 -1.13 -13.90
C SER A 125 5.71 -0.71 -15.31
N PHE A 126 6.80 -1.26 -15.85
CA PHE A 126 7.20 -0.98 -17.22
C PHE A 126 6.10 -1.40 -18.20
N HIS A 127 5.58 -2.63 -18.05
CA HIS A 127 4.48 -3.12 -18.87
C HIS A 127 3.22 -2.26 -18.71
N ALA A 128 2.86 -1.85 -17.49
CA ALA A 128 1.72 -0.97 -17.24
C ALA A 128 1.87 0.38 -17.97
N VAL A 129 3.03 1.03 -17.83
CA VAL A 129 3.31 2.34 -18.45
C VAL A 129 3.32 2.26 -19.97
N THR A 130 3.84 1.18 -20.56
CA THR A 130 3.78 0.97 -22.02
C THR A 130 2.35 0.82 -22.56
N LYS A 131 1.38 0.52 -21.69
CA LYS A 131 -0.05 0.43 -22.01
C LYS A 131 -0.83 1.69 -21.59
N GLY A 132 -0.14 2.75 -21.17
CA GLY A 132 -0.76 4.01 -20.76
C GLY A 132 -1.27 4.04 -19.31
N VAL A 133 -0.95 3.03 -18.50
CA VAL A 133 -1.35 2.97 -17.08
C VAL A 133 -0.27 3.65 -16.24
N THR A 134 -0.64 4.70 -15.51
CA THR A 134 0.31 5.39 -14.61
C THR A 134 0.54 4.58 -13.34
N VAL A 135 1.80 4.43 -12.92
CA VAL A 135 2.16 3.69 -11.70
C VAL A 135 2.74 4.63 -10.65
N VAL A 136 2.13 4.65 -9.47
CA VAL A 136 2.54 5.44 -8.30
C VAL A 136 3.03 4.50 -7.21
N CYS A 137 4.28 4.69 -6.76
CA CYS A 137 4.93 3.84 -5.78
C CYS A 137 5.50 4.65 -4.60
N SER A 138 5.64 4.02 -3.43
CA SER A 138 6.32 4.65 -2.28
C SER A 138 7.85 4.58 -2.43
N ALA A 139 8.55 5.59 -1.91
CA ALA A 139 10.02 5.63 -1.86
C ALA A 139 10.64 4.70 -0.80
N GLY A 140 9.81 4.01 -0.01
CA GLY A 140 10.23 3.16 1.11
C GLY A 140 10.45 3.92 2.42
N ASN A 141 10.73 3.15 3.47
CA ASN A 141 10.84 3.65 4.86
C ASN A 141 12.25 3.42 5.45
N SER A 142 13.25 3.13 4.61
CA SER A 142 14.61 2.77 5.03
C SER A 142 15.55 3.98 5.23
N GLY A 143 15.00 5.20 5.22
CA GLY A 143 15.76 6.41 5.54
C GLY A 143 16.27 6.42 6.98
N PRO A 144 17.06 7.44 7.38
CA PRO A 144 17.39 8.65 6.64
C PRO A 144 18.70 8.59 5.84
N TYR A 145 19.39 7.44 5.82
CA TYR A 145 20.68 7.30 5.16
C TYR A 145 20.57 7.39 3.63
N SER A 146 21.64 7.86 2.97
CA SER A 146 21.73 7.92 1.51
C SER A 146 21.52 6.55 0.86
N GLN A 147 21.04 6.53 -0.40
CA GLN A 147 20.82 5.31 -1.18
C GLN A 147 19.79 4.34 -0.56
N SER A 148 18.80 4.86 0.15
CA SER A 148 17.73 4.08 0.79
C SER A 148 16.39 4.05 0.03
N VAL A 149 16.28 4.80 -1.08
CA VAL A 149 15.06 4.89 -1.89
C VAL A 149 14.82 3.59 -2.64
N ILE A 150 13.58 3.11 -2.63
CA ILE A 150 13.09 1.96 -3.42
C ILE A 150 12.10 2.45 -4.48
N GLY A 151 11.76 1.59 -5.45
CA GLY A 151 10.80 1.95 -6.50
C GLY A 151 11.28 3.09 -7.41
N GLY A 152 12.59 3.25 -7.58
CA GLY A 152 13.23 4.34 -8.32
C GLY A 152 13.41 4.08 -9.83
N ALA A 153 12.56 3.25 -10.45
CA ALA A 153 12.62 3.07 -11.90
C ALA A 153 12.13 4.36 -12.60
N PRO A 154 12.77 4.81 -13.69
CA PRO A 154 12.46 6.11 -14.31
C PRO A 154 11.02 6.30 -14.81
N TRP A 155 10.29 5.20 -15.05
CA TRP A 155 8.90 5.21 -15.50
C TRP A 155 7.87 5.19 -14.37
N MET A 156 8.29 5.08 -13.11
CA MET A 156 7.40 5.12 -11.94
C MET A 156 7.36 6.52 -11.33
N LEU A 157 6.19 6.89 -10.79
CA LEU A 157 6.06 8.06 -9.92
C LEU A 157 6.35 7.64 -8.48
N THR A 158 7.58 7.89 -8.02
CA THR A 158 8.06 7.53 -6.68
C THR A 158 7.77 8.65 -5.67
N VAL A 159 7.06 8.33 -4.58
CA VAL A 159 6.55 9.30 -3.60
C VAL A 159 7.28 9.18 -2.25
N ALA A 160 7.88 10.26 -1.78
CA ALA A 160 8.44 10.39 -0.43
C ALA A 160 7.36 10.77 0.61
N ALA A 161 7.66 10.58 1.89
CA ALA A 161 6.79 10.97 2.99
C ALA A 161 7.27 12.27 3.66
N ALA A 162 6.32 13.12 4.06
CA ALA A 162 6.56 14.34 4.81
C ALA A 162 5.51 14.51 5.91
N THR A 163 5.81 15.37 6.89
CA THR A 163 4.85 15.76 7.94
C THR A 163 3.84 16.78 7.41
N ILE A 164 2.74 16.93 8.14
CA ILE A 164 1.77 18.01 7.95
C ILE A 164 1.79 18.95 9.17
N ASP A 165 1.07 20.06 9.09
CA ASP A 165 0.93 21.06 10.16
C ASP A 165 0.19 20.55 11.41
N ARG A 166 -0.64 19.50 11.27
CA ARG A 166 -1.34 18.87 12.40
C ARG A 166 -0.43 17.99 13.24
N LEU A 167 -0.44 18.23 14.55
CA LEU A 167 0.27 17.44 15.57
C LEU A 167 -0.73 16.78 16.55
N PHE A 168 -0.30 15.69 17.18
CA PHE A 168 -1.02 15.01 18.27
C PHE A 168 -0.15 14.99 19.54
N PRO A 169 -0.01 16.13 20.24
CA PRO A 169 0.78 16.18 21.46
C PRO A 169 0.08 15.39 22.58
N THR A 170 0.86 14.75 23.43
CA THR A 170 0.37 14.07 24.63
C THR A 170 0.89 14.81 25.84
N ALA A 171 0.04 15.61 26.47
CA ALA A 171 0.41 16.35 27.67
C ALA A 171 0.64 15.38 28.84
N ILE A 172 1.81 15.46 29.48
CA ILE A 172 2.20 14.63 30.62
C ILE A 172 2.31 15.54 31.84
N THR A 173 1.46 15.31 32.85
CA THR A 173 1.54 16.02 34.14
C THR A 173 2.30 15.16 35.16
N LEU A 174 3.39 15.71 35.69
CA LEU A 174 4.26 15.08 36.68
C LEU A 174 3.72 15.26 38.11
N GLY A 175 4.24 14.49 39.07
CA GLY A 175 3.83 14.55 40.48
C GLY A 175 4.18 15.88 41.19
N ASN A 176 5.07 16.69 40.61
CA ASN A 176 5.37 18.05 41.06
C ASN A 176 4.46 19.11 40.41
N ASN A 177 3.38 18.68 39.74
CA ASN A 177 2.39 19.51 39.06
C ASN A 177 2.93 20.30 37.85
N GLN A 178 4.09 19.91 37.31
CA GLN A 178 4.57 20.42 36.02
C GLN A 178 3.97 19.61 34.88
N THR A 179 3.46 20.28 33.84
CA THR A 179 2.95 19.65 32.63
C THR A 179 3.93 19.88 31.47
N LEU A 180 4.33 18.78 30.83
CA LEU A 180 5.15 18.77 29.61
C LEU A 180 4.22 18.47 28.41
N VAL A 181 4.44 19.11 27.28
CA VAL A 181 3.67 18.93 26.04
C VAL A 181 4.61 18.57 24.91
#